data_AF-A0AAN1XTP5-F1
#
_entry.id   AF-A0AAN1XTP5-F1
#
_cell.length_a   1.000
_cell.length_b   1.000
_cell.length_c   1.000
_cell.angle_alpha   90.00
_cell.angle_beta   90.00
_cell.angle_gamma   90.00
#
_symmetry.space_group_name_H-M   'P 1'
#
loop_
_entity.id
_entity.type
_entity.pdbx_description
1 polymer ?
#
loop_
_entity_poly.entity_id
_entity_poly.type
_entity_poly.pdbx_seq_one_letter_code
_entity_poly.pdbx_strand_id
1 'polypeptide(L)'
;MALIREELGARFSMDGKGCWRENLFIERFWRSLKYEEVYLRAYASGSDARACIGRYIVFYNSSRTHSSLDGRTPDEAYFTSSAALAAAESL
;
A
#
# COMPACT_ATOMS: atom_id res chain seq x y z
N MET A 1 -6.14 -9.32 -20.12
CA MET A 1 -6.76 -8.78 -18.89
C MET A 1 -7.80 -9.73 -18.30
N ALA A 2 -8.70 -10.34 -19.08
CA ALA A 2 -9.64 -11.35 -18.56
C ALA A 2 -8.97 -12.64 -18.04
N LEU A 3 -7.85 -13.07 -18.63
CA LEU A 3 -7.18 -14.33 -18.25
C LEU A 3 -6.61 -14.34 -16.82
N ILE A 4 -6.00 -13.21 -16.39
CA ILE A 4 -5.30 -13.11 -15.10
C ILE A 4 -6.27 -13.18 -13.90
N ARG A 5 -7.51 -12.71 -14.06
CA ARG A 5 -8.49 -12.68 -12.95
C ARG A 5 -9.01 -14.07 -12.60
N GLU A 6 -9.24 -14.90 -13.63
CA GLU A 6 -9.83 -16.23 -13.46
C GLU A 6 -8.80 -17.17 -12.84
N GLU A 7 -7.55 -17.03 -13.26
CA GLU A 7 -6.43 -17.82 -12.72
C GLU A 7 -6.12 -17.48 -11.26
N LEU A 8 -6.30 -16.21 -10.85
CA LEU A 8 -6.05 -15.75 -9.47
C LEU A 8 -7.31 -15.74 -8.58
N GLY A 9 -8.49 -16.11 -9.11
CA GLY A 9 -9.77 -15.97 -8.40
C GLY A 9 -10.10 -14.52 -7.99
N ALA A 10 -9.44 -13.52 -8.60
CA ALA A 10 -9.53 -12.14 -8.20
C ALA A 10 -10.72 -11.42 -8.87
N ARG A 11 -11.39 -10.54 -8.12
CA ARG A 11 -12.42 -9.65 -8.67
C ARG A 11 -11.82 -8.27 -8.94
N PHE A 12 -12.01 -7.75 -10.15
CA PHE A 12 -11.71 -6.36 -10.43
C PHE A 12 -12.73 -5.49 -9.69
N SER A 13 -12.24 -4.73 -8.71
CA SER A 13 -12.99 -3.60 -8.17
C SER A 13 -12.72 -2.42 -9.08
N MET A 14 -13.63 -2.17 -10.03
CA MET A 14 -13.65 -0.87 -10.71
C MET A 14 -14.43 0.08 -9.81
N ASP A 15 -13.85 1.23 -9.51
CA ASP A 15 -14.56 2.31 -8.87
C ASP A 15 -15.70 2.77 -9.81
N GLY A 16 -16.93 2.84 -9.30
CA GLY A 16 -18.00 3.50 -10.03
C GLY A 16 -17.65 4.99 -10.20
N LYS A 17 -18.08 5.65 -11.28
CA LYS A 17 -17.95 7.11 -11.42
C LYS A 17 -18.41 7.79 -10.12
N GLY A 18 -17.49 8.45 -9.41
CA GLY A 18 -17.77 9.13 -8.13
C GLY A 18 -17.32 8.40 -6.86
N CYS A 19 -16.74 7.20 -6.93
CA CYS A 19 -16.24 6.44 -5.78
C CYS A 19 -14.80 6.80 -5.35
N TRP A 20 -14.51 8.11 -5.20
CA TRP A 20 -13.18 8.61 -4.84
C TRP A 20 -12.65 8.11 -3.48
N ARG A 21 -13.54 7.66 -2.59
CA ARG A 21 -13.17 7.21 -1.23
C ARG A 21 -12.29 5.97 -1.25
N GLU A 22 -12.50 5.08 -2.22
CA GLU A 22 -11.72 3.85 -2.36
C GLU A 22 -10.26 4.16 -2.74
N ASN A 23 -10.04 5.25 -3.48
CA ASN A 23 -8.72 5.69 -3.91
C ASN A 23 -7.99 6.56 -2.87
N LEU A 24 -8.67 7.02 -1.82
CA LEU A 24 -8.13 8.00 -0.86
C LEU A 24 -6.85 7.52 -0.17
N PHE A 25 -6.80 6.23 0.19
CA PHE A 25 -5.63 5.63 0.83
C PHE A 25 -4.40 5.70 -0.09
N ILE A 26 -4.56 5.24 -1.34
CA ILE A 26 -3.43 5.14 -2.27
C ILE A 26 -2.98 6.53 -2.73
N GLU A 27 -3.89 7.51 -2.85
CA GLU A 27 -3.54 8.90 -3.10
C GLU A 27 -2.70 9.52 -1.97
N ARG A 28 -3.04 9.24 -0.71
CA ARG A 28 -2.26 9.69 0.45
C ARG A 28 -0.87 9.08 0.47
N PHE A 29 -0.77 7.78 0.15
CA PHE A 29 0.51 7.11 0.00
C PHE A 29 1.36 7.79 -1.10
N TRP A 30 0.80 7.99 -2.30
CA TRP A 30 1.52 8.60 -3.42
C TRP A 30 1.96 10.03 -3.12
N ARG A 31 1.15 10.81 -2.39
CA ARG A 31 1.54 12.13 -1.92
C ARG A 31 2.79 12.02 -1.04
N SER A 32 2.76 11.19 -0.01
CA SER A 32 3.87 11.03 0.92
C SER A 32 5.15 10.60 0.21
N LEU A 33 5.10 9.55 -0.62
CA LEU A 33 6.24 9.08 -1.42
C LEU A 33 6.84 10.18 -2.29
N LYS A 34 5.99 10.98 -2.96
CA LYS A 34 6.48 12.05 -3.82
C LYS A 34 7.23 13.12 -3.03
N TYR A 35 6.63 13.62 -1.96
CA TYR A 35 7.19 14.73 -1.19
C TYR A 35 8.40 14.32 -0.34
N GLU A 36 8.43 13.09 0.16
CA GLU A 36 9.46 12.66 1.12
C GLU A 36 10.64 11.95 0.45
N GLU A 37 10.47 11.39 -0.74
CA GLU A 37 11.52 10.63 -1.43
C GLU A 37 11.79 11.16 -2.84
N VAL A 38 10.77 11.24 -3.70
CA VAL A 38 10.98 11.51 -5.13
C VAL A 38 11.41 12.96 -5.40
N TYR A 39 10.77 13.95 -4.77
CA TYR A 39 11.05 15.36 -5.04
C TYR A 39 12.34 15.85 -4.39
N LEU A 40 12.85 15.14 -3.39
CA LEU A 40 14.07 15.49 -2.68
C LEU A 40 15.33 14.85 -3.30
N ARG A 41 15.17 13.97 -4.29
CA ARG A 41 16.27 13.16 -4.82
C ARG A 41 16.45 13.32 -6.32
N ALA A 42 17.71 13.51 -6.70
CA ALA A 42 18.17 13.32 -8.07
C ALA A 42 18.73 11.90 -8.20
N TYR A 43 17.94 10.98 -8.75
CA TYR A 43 18.39 9.61 -8.98
C TYR A 43 19.46 9.56 -10.08
N ALA A 44 20.50 8.77 -9.88
CA ALA A 44 21.56 8.61 -10.88
C ALA A 44 21.10 7.75 -12.08
N SER A 45 20.14 6.85 -11.86
CA SER A 45 19.58 5.96 -12.89
C SER A 45 18.21 5.44 -12.50
N GLY A 46 17.51 4.77 -13.43
CA GLY A 46 16.24 4.09 -13.12
C GLY A 46 16.40 2.95 -12.11
N SER A 47 17.54 2.25 -12.11
CA SER A 47 17.84 1.19 -11.13
C SER A 47 18.03 1.76 -9.73
N ASP A 48 18.71 2.91 -9.64
CA ASP A 48 18.87 3.65 -8.39
C ASP A 48 17.52 4.15 -7.85
N ALA A 49 16.67 4.71 -8.72
CA ALA A 49 15.31 5.10 -8.37
C ALA A 49 14.49 3.91 -7.82
N ARG A 50 14.55 2.75 -8.48
CA ARG A 50 13.87 1.53 -8.02
C ARG A 50 14.34 1.09 -6.64
N ALA A 51 15.64 1.09 -6.39
CA ALA A 51 16.20 0.70 -5.11
C ALA A 51 15.82 1.69 -3.98
N CYS A 52 15.91 2.99 -4.27
CA CYS A 52 15.54 4.06 -3.34
C CYS A 52 14.04 4.02 -2.98
N ILE A 53 13.16 4.00 -3.98
CA ILE A 53 11.71 3.90 -3.80
C ILE A 53 11.35 2.61 -3.06
N GLY A 54 11.99 1.48 -3.40
CA GLY A 54 11.78 0.21 -2.70
C GLY A 54 12.09 0.31 -1.20
N ARG A 55 13.22 0.93 -0.82
CA ARG A 55 13.57 1.17 0.59
C ARG A 55 12.55 2.07 1.28
N TYR A 56 12.08 3.12 0.61
CA TYR A 56 11.05 4.00 1.16
C TYR A 56 9.74 3.24 1.41
N ILE A 57 9.32 2.37 0.49
CA ILE A 57 8.09 1.57 0.65
C ILE A 57 8.21 0.63 1.86
N VAL A 58 9.36 -0.03 2.03
CA VAL A 58 9.63 -0.86 3.21
C VAL A 58 9.48 -0.02 4.48
N PHE A 59 10.16 1.12 4.56
CA PHE A 59 10.06 2.03 5.70
C PHE A 59 8.61 2.50 5.98
N TYR A 60 7.87 2.86 4.93
CA TYR A 60 6.48 3.31 5.04
C TYR A 60 5.59 2.23 5.65
N ASN A 61 5.77 0.97 5.25
CA ASN A 61 4.94 -0.14 5.72
C ASN A 61 5.36 -0.68 7.09
N SER A 62 6.67 -0.73 7.38
CA SER A 62 7.20 -1.43 8.56
C SER A 62 7.49 -0.53 9.75
N SER A 63 7.59 0.79 9.55
CA SER A 63 8.14 1.68 10.57
C SER A 63 7.39 3.00 10.72
N ARG A 64 6.71 3.48 9.67
CA ARG A 64 5.91 4.70 9.76
C ARG A 64 4.59 4.41 10.44
N THR A 65 4.35 5.10 11.56
CA THR A 65 3.07 5.04 12.27
C THR A 65 2.05 6.00 11.64
N HIS A 66 0.79 5.57 11.57
CA HIS A 66 -0.29 6.36 10.98
C HIS A 66 -1.40 6.62 12.00
N SER A 67 -1.79 7.89 12.16
CA SER A 67 -2.88 8.28 13.07
C SER A 67 -4.23 7.66 12.67
N SER A 68 -4.46 7.44 11.38
CA SER A 68 -5.65 6.72 10.88
C SER A 68 -5.65 5.22 11.20
N LEU A 69 -4.54 4.68 11.69
CA LEU A 69 -4.37 3.28 12.11
C LEU A 69 -4.13 3.18 13.62
N ASP A 70 -4.60 4.16 14.40
CA ASP A 70 -4.40 4.24 15.85
C ASP A 70 -2.92 4.25 16.26
N GLY A 71 -2.06 4.85 15.43
CA GLY A 71 -0.62 4.91 15.67
C GLY A 71 0.13 3.64 15.29
N ARG A 72 -0.52 2.66 14.65
CA ARG A 72 0.13 1.46 14.10
C ARG A 72 0.74 1.73 12.72
N THR A 73 1.68 0.88 12.34
CA THR A 73 2.21 0.80 10.97
C THR A 73 1.24 0.05 10.06
N PRO A 74 1.31 0.25 8.72
CA PRO A 74 0.50 -0.51 7.78
C PRO A 74 0.68 -2.03 7.91
N ASP A 75 1.91 -2.51 8.12
CA ASP A 75 2.19 -3.93 8.32
C ASP A 75 1.50 -4.45 9.59
N GLU A 76 1.64 -3.75 10.71
CA GLU A 76 0.96 -4.13 11.96
C GLU A 76 -0.56 -4.20 11.79
N ALA A 77 -1.16 -3.20 11.15
CA ALA A 77 -2.61 -3.17 10.93
C ALA A 77 -3.07 -4.33 10.03
N TYR A 78 -2.32 -4.65 8.98
CA TYR A 78 -2.66 -5.70 8.02
C TYR A 78 -2.45 -7.11 8.61
N PHE A 79 -1.28 -7.38 9.19
CA PHE A 79 -0.94 -8.71 9.71
C PHE A 79 -1.66 -9.04 11.02
N THR A 80 -1.95 -8.04 11.87
CA THR A 80 -2.82 -8.27 13.04
C THR A 80 -4.24 -8.63 12.62
N SER A 81 -4.76 -7.97 11.57
CA SER A 81 -6.07 -8.29 11.00
C SER A 81 -6.08 -9.68 10.35
N SER A 82 -5.01 -10.07 9.66
CA SER A 82 -4.84 -11.41 9.08
C SER A 82 -4.84 -12.52 10.15
N ALA A 83 -4.13 -12.31 11.27
CA ALA A 83 -4.14 -13.26 12.38
C ALA A 83 -5.53 -13.37 13.04
N ALA A 84 -6.24 -12.23 13.18
CA ALA A 84 -7.60 -12.20 13.71
C ALA A 84 -8.61 -12.88 12.76
N LEU A 85 -8.45 -12.74 11.45
CA LEU A 85 -9.31 -13.38 10.44
C LEU A 85 -9.08 -14.90 10.41
N ALA A 86 -7.83 -15.36 10.49
CA ALA A 86 -7.50 -16.79 10.57
C ALA A 86 -8.05 -17.46 11.85
N ALA A 87 -8.07 -16.73 12.97
CA ALA A 87 -8.68 -17.19 14.22
C ALA A 87 -10.22 -17.21 14.18
N ALA A 88 -10.84 -16.34 13.38
CA ALA A 88 -12.29 -16.30 13.18
C ALA A 88 -12.80 -17.39 12.21
N GLU A 89 -11.98 -17.81 11.25
CA GLU A 89 -12.29 -18.90 10.30
C GLU A 89 -12.08 -20.30 10.90
N SER A 90 -11.50 -20.40 12.10
CA SER A 90 -11.27 -21.66 12.84
C SER A 90 -12.30 -21.94 13.95
N LEU A 91 -13.41 -21.18 13.96
CA LEU A 91 -14.63 -21.41 14.76
C LEU A 91 -15.81 -21.76 13.84
#